data_AF-A0A0G1EPK9-F1
#
_entry.id   AF-A0A0G1EPK9-F1
#
_cell.length_a   1.000
_cell.length_b   1.000
_cell.length_c   1.000
_cell.angle_alpha   90.00
_cell.angle_beta   90.00
_cell.angle_gamma   90.00
#
_symmetry.space_group_name_H-M   'P 1'
#
loop_
_entity.id
_entity.type
_entity.pdbx_description
1 polymer ?
#
loop_
_entity_poly.entity_id
_entity_poly.type
_entity_poly.pdbx_seq_one_letter_code
_entity_poly.pdbx_strand_id
1 'polypeptide(L)'
;MKTISAFKARTNFGEVMNEVYYKGTEIVVERKGKPMVKIVKMKPSELGETASFLKAAGAWKDLDTDKMIKRIYKNRKDGSSKRRYLANWGK
;
A
#
# COMPACT_ATOMS: atom_id res chain seq x y z
N MET A 1 -9.41 6.51 -17.70
CA MET A 1 -8.12 6.91 -17.12
C MET A 1 -7.83 8.34 -17.55
N LYS A 2 -7.42 9.22 -16.64
CA LYS A 2 -7.25 10.67 -16.88
C LYS A 2 -5.80 11.06 -16.61
N THR A 3 -5.25 11.99 -17.39
CA THR A 3 -3.87 12.49 -17.20
C THR A 3 -3.88 13.96 -16.83
N ILE A 4 -3.09 14.36 -15.83
CA ILE A 4 -2.95 15.75 -15.40
C ILE A 4 -1.49 16.10 -15.11
N SER A 5 -1.14 17.37 -15.25
CA SER A 5 0.21 17.83 -14.88
C SER A 5 0.42 17.83 -13.36
N ALA A 6 1.67 17.67 -12.94
CA ALA A 6 2.07 17.76 -11.53
C ALA A 6 1.68 19.09 -10.87
N PHE A 7 1.68 20.17 -11.65
CA PHE A 7 1.21 21.47 -11.18
C PHE A 7 -0.29 21.45 -10.86
N LYS A 8 -1.11 20.96 -11.79
CA LYS A 8 -2.56 20.84 -11.59
C LYS A 8 -2.91 19.89 -10.45
N ALA A 9 -2.20 18.78 -10.34
CA ALA A 9 -2.36 17.83 -9.24
C ALA A 9 -2.07 18.47 -7.87
N ARG A 10 -1.04 19.32 -7.77
CA ARG A 10 -0.69 20.03 -6.53
C ARG A 10 -1.72 21.09 -6.16
N THR A 11 -2.15 21.89 -7.12
CA THR A 11 -3.08 23.00 -6.88
C THR A 11 -4.48 22.51 -6.51
N ASN A 12 -4.94 21.40 -7.13
CA ASN A 12 -6.30 20.90 -6.97
C ASN A 12 -6.33 19.50 -6.30
N PHE A 13 -5.41 19.22 -5.38
CA PHE A 13 -5.25 17.85 -4.86
C PHE A 13 -6.51 17.30 -4.17
N GLY A 14 -7.28 18.14 -3.48
CA GLY A 14 -8.56 17.75 -2.87
C GLY A 14 -9.59 17.25 -3.88
N GLU A 15 -9.76 17.95 -5.01
CA GLU A 15 -10.66 17.53 -6.09
C GLU A 15 -10.20 16.22 -6.73
N VAL A 16 -8.88 16.09 -6.94
CA VAL A 16 -8.27 14.86 -7.47
C VAL A 16 -8.58 13.68 -6.55
N MET A 17 -8.43 13.83 -5.23
CA MET A 17 -8.79 12.79 -4.26
C MET A 17 -10.28 12.44 -4.31
N ASN A 18 -11.16 13.44 -4.39
CA ASN A 18 -12.60 13.21 -4.48
C ASN A 18 -12.97 12.44 -5.76
N GLU A 19 -12.38 12.81 -6.90
CA GLU A 19 -12.59 12.13 -8.17
C GLU A 19 -12.13 10.67 -8.10
N VAL A 20 -10.95 10.42 -7.53
CA VAL A 20 -10.42 9.06 -7.35
C VAL A 20 -11.27 8.24 -6.37
N TYR A 21 -11.63 8.81 -5.22
CA TYR A 21 -12.31 8.08 -4.14
C TYR A 21 -13.79 7.81 -4.44
N TYR A 22 -14.53 8.85 -4.84
CA TYR A 22 -15.98 8.74 -5.05
C TYR A 22 -16.35 8.26 -6.44
N LYS A 23 -15.61 8.67 -7.48
CA LYS A 23 -15.90 8.26 -8.86
C LYS A 23 -15.11 7.04 -9.31
N GLY A 24 -14.10 6.61 -8.54
CA GLY A 24 -13.24 5.49 -8.90
C GLY A 24 -12.29 5.80 -10.06
N THR A 25 -12.14 7.07 -10.44
CA THR A 25 -11.31 7.48 -11.57
C THR A 25 -9.84 7.25 -11.26
N GLU A 26 -9.13 6.62 -12.18
CA GLU A 26 -7.66 6.53 -12.12
C GLU A 26 -7.02 7.74 -12.81
N ILE A 27 -6.08 8.38 -12.10
CA ILE A 27 -5.42 9.60 -12.55
C ILE A 27 -3.91 9.38 -12.64
N VAL A 28 -3.34 9.64 -13.82
CA VAL A 28 -1.88 9.68 -14.04
C VAL A 28 -1.41 11.12 -13.90
N VAL A 29 -0.40 11.34 -13.08
CA VAL A 29 0.24 12.65 -12.93
C VAL A 29 1.54 12.66 -13.74
N GLU A 30 1.70 13.66 -14.59
CA GLU A 30 2.87 13.82 -15.45
C GLU A 30 3.66 15.10 -15.18
N ARG A 31 4.93 15.12 -15.57
CA ARG A 31 5.76 16.33 -15.56
C ARG A 31 6.56 16.38 -16.86
N LYS A 32 6.43 17.48 -17.61
CA LYS A 32 7.07 17.65 -18.92
C LYS A 32 6.76 16.48 -19.89
N GLY A 33 5.50 16.05 -19.93
CA GLY A 33 5.04 14.94 -20.78
C GLY A 33 5.51 13.54 -20.34
N LYS A 34 6.18 13.43 -19.19
CA LYS A 34 6.61 12.14 -18.64
C LYS A 34 5.69 11.72 -17.49
N PRO A 35 5.07 10.52 -17.55
CA PRO A 35 4.27 10.01 -16.45
C PRO A 35 5.16 9.78 -15.23
N MET A 36 4.71 10.26 -14.06
CA MET A 36 5.46 10.15 -12.80
C MET A 36 4.80 9.21 -11.81
N VAL A 37 3.50 9.39 -11.56
CA VAL A 37 2.75 8.60 -10.59
C VAL A 37 1.33 8.33 -11.08
N LYS A 38 0.71 7.26 -10.57
CA LYS A 38 -0.70 6.94 -10.76
C LYS A 38 -1.41 7.01 -9.41
N ILE A 39 -2.47 7.79 -9.33
CA ILE A 39 -3.35 7.89 -8.17
C ILE A 39 -4.56 7.00 -8.45
N VAL A 40 -4.78 6.04 -7.56
CA VAL A 40 -5.88 5.08 -7.64
C VAL A 40 -6.58 5.02 -6.30
N LYS A 41 -7.87 4.63 -6.31
CA LYS A 41 -8.61 4.41 -5.08
C LYS A 41 -7.94 3.30 -4.30
N MET A 42 -7.65 3.57 -3.03
CA MET A 42 -7.19 2.52 -2.13
C MET A 42 -8.31 1.49 -2.00
N LYS A 43 -8.07 0.28 -2.48
CA LYS A 43 -8.92 -0.87 -2.20
C LYS A 43 -8.41 -1.51 -0.92
N PRO A 44 -9.29 -1.94 0.00
CA PRO A 44 -8.87 -2.81 1.09
C PRO A 44 -8.11 -3.97 0.46
N SER A 45 -6.88 -4.22 0.89
CA SER A 45 -6.14 -5.38 0.41
C SER A 45 -6.92 -6.61 0.81
N GLU A 46 -7.55 -7.29 -0.15
CA GLU A 46 -7.82 -8.71 -0.01
C GLU A 46 -6.44 -9.35 0.09
N LEU A 47 -6.05 -9.68 1.33
CA LEU A 47 -4.87 -10.45 1.74
C LEU A 47 -3.84 -10.65 0.63
N GLY A 48 -2.77 -9.85 0.71
CA GLY A 48 -1.80 -9.55 -0.32
C GLY A 48 -1.30 -10.73 -1.15
N GLU A 49 -0.74 -10.41 -2.31
CA GLU A 49 -0.20 -11.33 -3.31
C GLU A 49 0.62 -12.51 -2.76
N THR A 50 1.24 -12.39 -1.57
CA THR A 50 1.86 -13.50 -0.85
C THR A 50 0.88 -14.57 -0.37
N ALA A 51 -0.27 -14.20 0.20
CA ALA A 51 -1.34 -15.13 0.53
C ALA A 51 -1.96 -15.75 -0.73
N SER A 52 -1.99 -15.01 -1.84
CA SER A 52 -2.44 -15.51 -3.15
C SER A 52 -1.44 -16.51 -3.77
N PHE A 53 -0.15 -16.18 -3.81
CA PHE A 53 0.92 -17.05 -4.30
C PHE A 53 1.04 -18.34 -3.47
N LEU A 54 0.93 -18.23 -2.15
CA LEU A 54 1.01 -19.38 -1.23
C LEU A 54 -0.27 -20.24 -1.25
N LYS A 55 -1.45 -19.65 -1.47
CA LYS A 55 -2.70 -20.40 -1.74
C LYS A 55 -2.63 -21.13 -3.08
N ALA A 56 -2.11 -20.48 -4.12
CA ALA A 56 -2.00 -21.04 -5.47
C ALA A 56 -1.04 -22.24 -5.52
N ALA A 57 0.03 -22.24 -4.71
CA ALA A 57 1.00 -23.32 -4.64
C ALA A 57 0.53 -24.56 -3.84
N GLY A 58 -0.69 -24.57 -3.29
CA GLY A 58 -1.28 -25.74 -2.61
C GLY A 58 -0.64 -26.12 -1.27
N ALA A 59 0.42 -25.43 -0.83
CA ALA A 59 1.21 -25.78 0.36
C ALA A 59 0.50 -25.56 1.71
N TRP A 60 -0.77 -25.11 1.72
CA TRP A 60 -1.46 -24.62 2.93
C TRP A 60 -2.83 -25.27 3.20
N LYS A 61 -3.23 -26.30 2.46
CA LYS A 61 -4.51 -27.00 2.75
C LYS A 61 -4.56 -27.55 4.18
N ASP A 62 -3.41 -27.88 4.77
CA ASP A 62 -3.32 -28.51 6.09
C ASP A 62 -2.83 -27.57 7.21
N LEU A 63 -2.59 -26.28 6.91
CA LEU A 63 -2.09 -25.31 7.89
C LEU A 63 -3.15 -24.25 8.19
N ASP A 64 -3.46 -24.06 9.48
CA ASP A 64 -4.32 -22.99 9.99
C ASP A 64 -3.70 -21.61 9.66
N THR A 65 -4.05 -21.16 8.45
CA THR A 65 -3.45 -20.03 7.75
C THR A 65 -3.66 -18.75 8.53
N ASP A 66 -4.82 -18.62 9.18
CA ASP A 66 -5.19 -17.44 9.95
C ASP A 66 -4.31 -17.29 11.20
N LYS A 67 -3.96 -18.41 11.84
CA LYS A 67 -3.09 -18.42 13.03
C LYS A 67 -1.65 -18.05 12.67
N MET A 68 -1.15 -18.49 11.51
CA MET A 68 0.19 -18.16 11.03
C MET A 68 0.29 -16.69 10.59
N ILE A 69 -0.69 -16.18 9.85
CA ILE A 69 -0.76 -14.76 9.49
C ILE A 69 -0.79 -13.90 10.76
N LYS A 70 -1.62 -14.25 11.75
CA LYS A 70 -1.66 -13.55 13.05
C LYS A 70 -0.29 -13.56 13.76
N ARG A 71 0.46 -14.67 13.73
CA ARG A 71 1.83 -14.73 14.29
C ARG A 71 2.81 -13.81 13.57
N ILE A 72 2.79 -13.78 12.23
CA ILE A 72 3.67 -12.92 11.43
C ILE A 72 3.41 -11.44 11.75
N TYR A 73 2.13 -11.04 11.83
CA TYR A 73 1.75 -9.67 12.18
C TYR A 73 2.14 -9.30 13.62
N LYS A 74 1.90 -10.20 14.59
CA LYS A 74 2.29 -9.98 16.00
C LYS A 74 3.80 -9.79 16.14
N ASN A 75 4.59 -10.64 15.49
CA ASN A 75 6.05 -10.56 15.52
C ASN A 75 6.59 -9.26 14.89
N ARG A 76 5.94 -8.73 13.84
CA ARG A 76 6.31 -7.43 13.24
C ARG A 76 5.98 -6.25 14.17
N LYS A 77 4.86 -6.32 14.91
CA LYS A 77 4.49 -5.31 15.90
C LYS A 77 5.47 -5.28 17.08
N ASP A 78 5.87 -6.45 17.55
CA ASP A 78 6.77 -6.59 18.71
C ASP A 78 8.22 -6.18 18.39
N GLY A 79 8.68 -6.38 17.14
CA GLY A 79 9.99 -5.89 16.68
C GLY A 79 10.11 -4.37 16.61
N SER A 80 9.00 -3.65 16.41
CA SER A 80 8.96 -2.18 16.48
C SER A 80 9.03 -1.67 17.93
N SER A 81 8.35 -2.37 18.86
CA SER A 81 8.28 -2.00 20.28
C SER A 81 9.63 -2.14 21.00
N LYS A 82 10.48 -3.07 20.56
CA LYS A 82 11.83 -3.31 21.14
C LYS A 82 12.90 -2.29 20.76
N ARG A 83 12.59 -1.25 19.96
CA ARG A 83 13.56 -0.17 19.64
C ARG A 83 13.80 0.81 20.81
N ARG A 84 13.03 0.72 21.90
CA ARG A 84 13.14 1.65 23.04
C ARG A 84 14.42 1.49 23.87
N TYR A 85 15.22 0.44 23.64
CA TYR A 85 16.44 0.11 24.41
C TYR A 85 17.72 0.01 23.55
N LEU A 86 17.68 0.42 22.28
CA LEU A 86 18.91 0.48 21.46
C LEU A 86 19.64 1.80 21.75
N ALA A 87 20.91 1.71 22.14
CA ALA A 87 21.77 2.86 22.44
C ALA A 87 21.89 3.79 21.21
N ASN A 88 21.69 5.09 21.46
CA ASN A 88 21.69 6.12 20.43
C ASN A 88 23.14 6.55 20.09
N TRP A 89 23.76 5.89 19.11
CA TRP A 89 25.11 6.23 18.62
C TRP A 89 25.05 7.23 17.45
N GLY A 90 24.47 8.42 17.67
CA GLY A 90 24.39 9.41 16.60
C GLY A 90 23.81 10.77 16.96
N LYS A 91 24.57 11.58 17.69
CA LYS A 91 25.00 12.98 17.38
C LYS A 91 25.43 13.69 18.65
#